data_AF-A0A256YE63-F1
#
_entry.id   AF-A0A256YE63-F1
#
_cell.length_a   1.000
_cell.length_b   1.000
_cell.length_c   1.000
_cell.angle_alpha   90.00
_cell.angle_beta   90.00
_cell.angle_gamma   90.00
#
_symmetry.space_group_name_H-M   'P 1'
#
loop_
_entity.id
_entity.type
_entity.pdbx_description
1 polymer ?
#
loop_
_entity_poly.entity_id
_entity_poly.type
_entity_poly.pdbx_seq_one_letter_code
_entity_poly.pdbx_strand_id
1 'polypeptide(L)'
;MKSRALILAWCLFFMGFIFCMSSLINILTYKIRIGYPIQLILACLLMICSALLVARVELTRIENRIGKSEGVWDELDARVRGLERKKGRVSSWRFTDLEYRVAELEKKVGD
;
A
#
# COMPACT_ATOMS: atom_id res chain seq x y z
N MET A 1 -14.87 -8.37 8.78
CA MET A 1 -15.39 -8.47 7.40
C MET A 1 -14.34 -8.96 6.38
N LYS A 2 -13.07 -8.52 6.44
CA LYS A 2 -11.98 -8.91 5.49
C LYS A 2 -11.78 -10.41 5.28
N SER A 3 -11.80 -11.20 6.36
CA SER A 3 -11.63 -12.66 6.25
C SER A 3 -12.80 -13.35 5.53
N ARG A 4 -14.03 -12.85 5.69
CA ARG A 4 -15.22 -13.44 5.04
C ARG A 4 -15.20 -13.28 3.52
N ALA A 5 -14.72 -12.14 3.00
CA ALA A 5 -14.62 -11.90 1.56
C ALA A 5 -13.57 -12.78 0.88
N LEU A 6 -12.42 -12.98 1.53
CA LEU A 6 -11.39 -13.92 1.06
C LEU A 6 -11.89 -15.35 1.10
N ILE A 7 -12.53 -15.78 2.20
CA ILE A 7 -13.11 -17.13 2.30
C ILE A 7 -14.15 -17.34 1.19
N LEU A 8 -15.04 -16.37 0.95
CA LEU A 8 -16.02 -16.43 -0.14
C LEU A 8 -15.36 -16.51 -1.52
N ALA A 9 -14.30 -15.74 -1.77
CA ALA A 9 -13.57 -15.79 -3.04
C ALA A 9 -12.91 -17.16 -3.28
N TRP A 10 -12.31 -17.75 -2.24
CA TRP A 10 -11.75 -19.10 -2.30
C TRP A 10 -12.85 -20.16 -2.50
N CYS A 11 -13.98 -20.06 -1.81
CA CYS A 11 -15.13 -20.96 -2.01
C CYS A 11 -15.68 -20.87 -3.43
N LEU A 12 -15.84 -19.66 -3.98
CA LEU A 12 -16.31 -19.45 -5.36
C LEU A 12 -15.32 -20.02 -6.39
N PHE A 13 -14.02 -19.84 -6.15
CA PHE A 13 -12.97 -20.42 -6.98
C PHE A 13 -13.03 -21.95 -6.98
N PHE A 14 -13.13 -22.59 -5.82
CA PHE A 14 -13.25 -24.05 -5.72
C PHE A 14 -14.54 -24.58 -6.35
N MET A 15 -15.66 -23.91 -6.15
CA MET A 15 -16.92 -24.27 -6.81
C MET A 15 -16.78 -24.18 -8.34
N GLY A 16 -16.21 -23.09 -8.86
CA GLY A 16 -15.92 -22.93 -10.28
C GLY A 16 -14.99 -24.02 -10.83
N PHE A 17 -13.95 -24.36 -10.08
CA PHE A 17 -13.01 -25.43 -10.45
C PHE A 17 -13.69 -26.80 -10.52
N ILE A 18 -14.53 -27.16 -9.55
CA ILE A 18 -15.28 -28.42 -9.53
C ILE A 18 -16.25 -28.50 -10.71
N PHE A 19 -16.97 -27.41 -11.00
CA PHE A 19 -17.85 -27.35 -12.17
C PHE A 19 -17.09 -27.45 -13.49
N CYS A 20 -15.90 -26.83 -13.57
CA CYS A 20 -15.03 -26.91 -14.73
C CYS A 20 -14.58 -28.35 -14.99
N MET A 21 -14.06 -29.03 -13.96
CA MET A 21 -13.64 -30.44 -14.04
C MET A 21 -14.81 -31.37 -14.39
N SER A 22 -15.99 -31.16 -13.78
CA SER A 22 -17.18 -31.96 -14.07
C SER A 22 -17.67 -31.79 -15.51
N SER A 23 -17.61 -30.56 -16.04
CA SER A 23 -17.95 -30.28 -17.45
C SER A 23 -16.93 -30.91 -18.40
N LEU A 24 -15.64 -30.83 -18.07
CA LEU A 24 -14.55 -31.37 -18.88
C LEU A 24 -14.62 -32.91 -18.97
N ILE A 25 -14.92 -33.59 -17.86
CA ILE A 25 -15.14 -35.05 -17.82
C ILE A 25 -16.36 -35.42 -18.69
N ASN A 26 -17.45 -34.67 -18.60
CA ASN A 26 -18.66 -34.93 -19.41
C ASN A 26 -18.43 -34.70 -20.91
N ILE A 27 -17.64 -33.69 -21.30
CA ILE A 27 -17.25 -33.46 -22.70
C ILE A 27 -16.37 -34.59 -23.22
N LEU A 28 -15.46 -35.14 -22.40
CA LEU A 28 -14.57 -36.24 -22.78
C LEU A 28 -15.27 -37.60 -22.84
N THR A 29 -16.26 -37.84 -21.98
CA THR A 29 -16.88 -39.17 -21.79
C THR A 29 -18.20 -39.34 -22.54
N TYR A 30 -18.91 -38.25 -22.85
CA TYR A 30 -20.22 -38.29 -23.51
C TYR A 30 -20.27 -37.33 -24.71
N LYS A 31 -20.91 -37.78 -25.80
CA LYS A 31 -21.00 -37.07 -27.08
C LYS A 31 -21.41 -35.59 -26.88
N ILE A 32 -20.64 -34.69 -27.50
CA ILE A 32 -20.72 -33.22 -27.42
C ILE A 32 -22.18 -32.72 -27.43
N ARG A 33 -22.72 -32.46 -26.25
CA ARG A 33 -23.99 -31.74 -26.07
C ARG A 33 -23.64 -30.26 -25.87
N ILE A 34 -24.26 -29.38 -26.65
CA ILE A 34 -23.97 -27.92 -26.71
C ILE A 34 -24.03 -27.23 -25.33
N GLY A 35 -24.73 -27.79 -24.35
CA GLY A 35 -24.81 -27.24 -22.99
C GLY A 35 -23.49 -27.28 -22.19
N TYR A 36 -22.65 -28.30 -22.37
CA TYR A 36 -21.41 -28.45 -21.60
C TYR A 36 -20.33 -27.40 -21.91
N PRO A 37 -20.05 -27.02 -23.18
CA PRO A 37 -19.10 -25.95 -23.45
C PRO A 37 -19.57 -24.59 -22.91
N ILE A 38 -20.88 -24.30 -22.92
CA ILE A 38 -21.43 -23.08 -22.32
C ILE A 38 -21.21 -23.08 -20.80
N GLN A 39 -21.45 -24.22 -20.16
CA GLN A 39 -21.22 -24.39 -18.72
C GLN A 39 -19.73 -24.27 -18.35
N LEU A 40 -18.84 -24.75 -19.23
CA LEU A 40 -17.39 -24.60 -19.09
C LEU A 40 -16.97 -23.12 -19.17
N ILE A 41 -17.47 -22.39 -20.17
CA ILE A 41 -17.21 -20.95 -20.33
C ILE A 41 -17.68 -20.18 -19.09
N LEU A 42 -18.87 -20.47 -18.59
CA LEU A 42 -19.41 -19.83 -17.39
C LEU A 42 -18.55 -20.12 -16.15
N ALA A 43 -18.09 -21.36 -15.97
CA ALA A 43 -17.21 -21.73 -14.88
C ALA A 43 -15.85 -21.00 -14.95
N CYS A 44 -15.26 -20.89 -16.14
CA CYS A 44 -14.04 -20.13 -16.36
C CYS A 44 -14.22 -18.63 -16.06
N LEU A 45 -15.32 -18.02 -16.50
CA LEU A 45 -15.65 -16.63 -16.17
C LEU A 45 -15.78 -16.44 -14.66
N LEU A 46 -16.41 -17.38 -13.95
CA LEU A 46 -16.55 -17.33 -12.50
C LEU A 46 -15.19 -17.39 -11.79
N MET A 47 -14.28 -18.23 -12.27
CA MET A 47 -12.90 -18.32 -11.74
C MET A 47 -12.11 -17.04 -11.98
N ILE A 48 -12.21 -16.45 -13.17
CA ILE A 48 -11.54 -15.18 -13.52
C ILE A 48 -12.08 -14.04 -12.64
N CYS A 49 -13.41 -13.95 -12.47
CA CYS A 49 -14.02 -12.97 -11.58
C CYS A 49 -13.55 -13.11 -10.13
N SER A 50 -13.38 -14.36 -9.66
CA SER A 50 -12.86 -14.63 -8.31
C SER A 50 -11.43 -14.14 -8.15
N ALA A 51 -10.56 -14.40 -9.13
CA ALA A 51 -9.18 -13.91 -9.14
C ALA A 51 -9.11 -12.38 -9.20
N LEU A 52 -9.94 -11.74 -10.03
CA LEU A 52 -10.03 -10.28 -10.15
C LEU A 52 -10.47 -9.61 -8.84
N LEU A 53 -11.41 -10.21 -8.11
CA LEU A 53 -11.85 -9.71 -6.80
C LEU A 53 -10.70 -9.73 -5.78
N VAL A 54 -9.91 -10.81 -5.74
CA VAL A 54 -8.75 -10.90 -4.84
C VAL A 54 -7.69 -9.85 -5.22
N ALA A 55 -7.39 -9.71 -6.51
CA ALA A 55 -6.44 -8.72 -7.01
C ALA A 55 -6.85 -7.28 -6.66
N ARG A 56 -8.15 -6.95 -6.80
CA ARG A 56 -8.71 -5.65 -6.41
C ARG A 56 -8.50 -5.35 -4.93
N VAL A 57 -8.76 -6.33 -4.05
CA VAL A 57 -8.59 -6.17 -2.60
C VAL A 57 -7.13 -5.91 -2.23
N GLU A 58 -6.19 -6.62 -2.85
CA GLU A 58 -4.75 -6.40 -2.62
C GLU A 58 -4.28 -5.06 -3.17
N LEU A 59 -4.76 -4.62 -4.35
CA LEU A 59 -4.47 -3.30 -4.90
C LEU A 59 -4.90 -2.17 -3.95
N THR A 60 -6.13 -2.20 -3.45
CA THR A 60 -6.62 -1.21 -2.47
C THR A 60 -5.81 -1.27 -1.17
N ARG A 61 -5.28 -2.44 -0.78
CA ARG A 61 -4.41 -2.58 0.38
C ARG A 61 -3.03 -1.97 0.16
N ILE A 62 -2.48 -2.10 -1.05
CA ILE A 62 -1.22 -1.47 -1.44
C ILE A 62 -1.41 0.05 -1.51
N GLU A 63 -2.46 0.53 -2.14
CA GLU A 63 -2.80 1.95 -2.25
C GLU A 63 -2.93 2.62 -0.86
N ASN A 64 -3.65 1.99 0.08
CA ASN A 64 -3.75 2.49 1.45
C ASN A 64 -2.39 2.50 2.19
N ARG A 65 -1.51 1.54 1.90
CA ARG A 65 -0.15 1.52 2.48
C ARG A 65 0.72 2.62 1.91
N ILE A 66 0.61 2.88 0.61
CA ILE A 66 1.32 3.97 -0.07
C ILE A 66 0.85 5.30 0.48
N GLY A 67 -0.46 5.57 0.51
CA GLY A 67 -0.98 6.83 1.06
C GLY A 67 -0.61 7.05 2.53
N LYS A 68 -0.58 5.99 3.35
CA LYS A 68 -0.07 6.08 4.72
C LYS A 68 1.43 6.40 4.76
N SER A 69 2.22 5.82 3.86
CA SER A 69 3.64 6.12 3.76
C SER A 69 3.89 7.56 3.31
N GLU A 70 3.11 8.08 2.36
CA GLU A 70 3.19 9.48 1.92
C GLU A 70 2.95 10.45 3.09
N GLY A 71 1.92 10.21 3.91
CA GLY A 71 1.68 11.03 5.10
C GLY A 71 2.83 11.02 6.11
N VAL A 72 3.57 9.91 6.23
CA VAL A 72 4.77 9.83 7.09
C VAL A 72 5.92 10.65 6.50
N TRP A 73 6.08 10.65 5.17
CA TRP A 73 7.09 11.46 4.49
C TRP A 73 6.81 12.95 4.63
N ASP A 74 5.55 13.37 4.52
CA ASP A 74 5.14 14.76 4.74
C ASP A 74 5.42 15.22 6.19
N GLU A 75 5.12 14.37 7.17
CA GLU A 75 5.42 14.66 8.58
C GLU A 75 6.94 14.76 8.82
N LEU A 76 7.72 13.85 8.24
CA LEU A 76 9.17 13.85 8.37
C LEU A 76 9.77 15.12 7.74
N ASP A 77 9.30 15.49 6.55
CA ASP A 77 9.75 16.69 5.85
C ASP A 77 9.41 17.98 6.63
N ALA A 78 8.21 18.06 7.22
CA ALA A 78 7.85 19.16 8.11
C ALA A 78 8.78 19.26 9.34
N ARG A 79 9.16 18.11 9.93
CA ARG A 79 10.11 18.06 11.05
C ARG A 79 11.52 18.50 10.64
N VAL A 80 11.99 18.08 9.47
CA VAL A 80 13.30 18.51 8.92
C VAL A 80 13.32 20.02 8.72
N ARG A 81 12.31 20.59 8.06
CA ARG A 81 12.20 22.05 7.88
C ARG A 81 12.14 22.80 9.22
N GLY A 82 11.47 22.21 10.22
CA GLY A 82 11.45 22.75 11.59
C GLY A 82 12.83 22.76 12.26
N LEU A 83 13.62 21.71 12.08
CA LEU A 83 14.99 21.61 12.60
C LEU A 83 15.94 22.57 11.88
N GLU A 84 15.84 22.71 10.55
CA GLU A 84 16.66 23.65 9.79
C GLU A 84 16.43 25.10 10.22
N ARG A 85 15.18 25.50 10.43
CA ARG A 85 14.85 26.84 10.95
C ARG A 85 15.42 27.06 12.36
N LYS A 86 15.35 26.06 13.24
CA LYS A 86 15.95 26.13 14.58
C LYS A 86 17.47 26.23 14.50
N LYS A 87 18.12 25.45 13.62
CA LYS A 87 19.56 25.50 13.37
C LYS A 87 19.97 26.91 12.92
N GLY A 88 19.28 27.49 11.95
CA GLY A 88 19.55 28.86 11.48
C GLY A 88 19.41 29.91 12.58
N ARG A 89 18.40 29.79 13.45
CA ARG A 89 18.20 30.71 14.57
C ARG A 89 19.32 30.60 15.62
N VAL A 90 19.75 29.38 15.94
CA VAL A 90 20.86 29.14 16.87
C VAL A 90 22.19 29.62 16.30
N SER A 91 22.45 29.35 15.01
CA SER A 91 23.71 29.74 14.37
C SER A 91 23.84 31.24 14.14
N SER A 92 22.74 31.95 13.85
CA SER A 92 22.81 33.38 13.54
C SER A 92 22.77 34.25 14.79
N TRP A 93 21.81 34.02 15.69
CA TRP A 93 21.57 35.02 16.74
C TRP A 93 22.39 34.75 18.00
N ARG A 94 22.50 33.48 18.42
CA ARG A 94 23.21 33.14 19.66
C ARG A 94 24.72 33.19 19.50
N PHE A 95 25.26 32.80 18.34
CA PHE A 95 26.70 32.89 18.11
C PHE A 95 27.16 34.35 17.99
N THR A 96 26.43 35.19 17.25
CA THR A 96 26.75 36.61 17.13
C THR A 96 26.64 37.35 18.47
N ASP A 97 25.60 37.06 19.27
CA ASP A 97 25.48 37.61 20.63
C ASP A 97 26.64 37.16 21.53
N LEU A 98 27.03 35.89 21.44
CA LEU A 98 28.13 35.36 22.23
C LEU A 98 29.47 35.97 21.81
N GLU A 99 29.74 36.10 20.51
CA GLU A 99 30.93 36.79 19.98
C GLU A 99 31.00 38.23 20.47
N TYR A 100 29.88 38.97 20.43
CA TYR A 100 29.83 40.34 20.91
C TYR A 100 30.18 40.42 22.41
N ARG A 101 29.58 39.55 23.22
CA ARG A 101 29.84 39.52 24.67
C ARG A 101 31.27 39.10 25.02
N VAL A 102 31.87 38.18 24.24
CA VAL A 102 33.27 37.80 24.41
C VAL A 102 34.18 38.98 24.07
N ALA A 103 33.95 39.66 22.95
CA ALA A 103 34.74 40.84 22.56
C ALA A 103 34.64 41.97 23.60
N GLU A 104 33.47 42.17 24.21
CA GLU A 104 33.29 43.14 25.30
C GLU A 104 34.07 42.75 26.56
N LEU A 105 34.09 41.46 26.92
CA LEU A 105 34.87 40.95 28.05
C LEU A 105 36.38 41.04 27.80
N GLU A 106 36.85 40.73 26.59
CA GLU A 106 38.27 40.86 26.22
C GLU A 106 38.76 42.31 26.36
N LYS A 107 37.96 43.30 25.95
CA LYS A 107 38.27 44.71 26.19
C LYS A 107 38.37 45.06 27.68
N LYS A 108 37.46 44.54 28.50
CA LYS A 108 37.43 44.83 29.95
C LYS A 108 38.55 44.16 30.74
N VAL A 109 39.16 43.11 30.22
CA VAL A 109 40.25 42.36 30.86
C VAL A 109 41.63 42.78 30.32
N GLY A 110 41.67 43.34 29.10
CA GLY A 110 42.89 43.84 28.46
C GLY A 110 43.31 45.26 28.85
N ASP A 111 42.39 46.06 29.40
CA ASP A 111 42.63 47.35 30.07
C ASP A 111 42.89 47.17 31.57
#